data_AF-A0A1I1MRV8-F1
#
_entry.id   AF-A0A1I1MRV8-F1
#
_cell.length_a   1.000
_cell.length_b   1.000
_cell.length_c   1.000
_cell.angle_alpha   90.00
_cell.angle_beta   90.00
_cell.angle_gamma   90.00
#
_symmetry.space_group_name_H-M   'P 1'
#
loop_
_entity.id
_entity.type
_entity.pdbx_description
1 polymer ?
#
loop_
_entity_poly.entity_id
_entity_poly.type
_entity_poly.pdbx_seq_one_letter_code
_entity_poly.pdbx_strand_id
1 'polypeptide(L)'
;MSPLVLFILLSISLGPANPQPRKKNRPTELAHYQTGVYLAAQGTKLRVNIDKQLGGSVSIQFVDKRGNVYFDKTLEPSETMARISMDITDLADGYYSLKISNGLEMEVRTISITTPRPTTVSRSITVL
;
A
#
# COMPACT_ATOMS: atom_id res chain seq x y z
N MET A 1 85.84 -18.75 13.92
CA MET A 1 84.85 -19.10 12.89
C MET A 1 83.48 -18.83 13.50
N SER A 2 82.80 -17.76 13.08
CA SER A 2 81.51 -17.33 13.65
C SER A 2 80.35 -17.79 12.76
N PRO A 3 79.26 -18.35 13.30
CA PRO A 3 78.05 -18.55 12.52
C PRO A 3 77.15 -17.30 12.58
N LEU A 4 76.76 -16.83 11.41
CA LEU A 4 75.85 -15.72 11.15
C LEU A 4 74.41 -16.15 11.55
N VAL A 5 73.75 -15.39 12.43
CA VAL A 5 72.34 -15.63 12.81
C VAL A 5 71.44 -14.83 11.88
N LEU A 6 70.59 -15.52 11.12
CA LEU A 6 69.62 -14.94 10.19
C LEU A 6 68.29 -14.70 10.93
N PHE A 7 67.93 -13.43 11.17
CA PHE A 7 66.63 -13.04 11.73
C PHE A 7 65.61 -12.84 10.61
N ILE A 8 64.55 -13.64 10.59
CA ILE A 8 63.41 -13.49 9.68
C ILE A 8 62.34 -12.66 10.41
N LEU A 9 62.05 -11.45 9.91
CA LEU A 9 60.98 -10.59 10.41
C LEU A 9 59.66 -10.97 9.71
N LEU A 10 58.68 -11.45 10.48
CA LEU A 10 57.34 -11.76 10.00
C LEU A 10 56.40 -10.58 10.27
N SER A 11 56.02 -9.86 9.23
CA SER A 11 55.10 -8.71 9.31
C SER A 11 53.65 -9.17 9.23
N ILE A 12 52.90 -9.13 10.33
CA ILE A 12 51.46 -9.41 10.36
C ILE A 12 50.71 -8.11 10.03
N SER A 13 50.02 -8.09 8.89
CA SER A 13 49.09 -7.02 8.51
C SER A 13 47.73 -7.27 9.15
N LEU A 14 47.29 -6.38 10.06
CA LEU A 14 45.90 -6.32 10.51
C LEU A 14 45.11 -5.38 9.57
N GLY A 15 44.21 -5.94 8.77
CA GLY A 15 43.26 -5.16 7.98
C GLY A 15 42.12 -4.58 8.83
N PRO A 16 41.49 -3.46 8.41
CA PRO A 16 40.39 -2.87 9.15
C PRO A 16 39.14 -3.76 9.09
N ALA A 17 38.55 -4.05 10.25
CA ALA A 17 37.27 -4.73 10.34
C ALA A 17 36.14 -3.79 9.87
N ASN A 18 35.48 -4.13 8.77
CA ASN A 18 34.36 -3.36 8.25
C ASN A 18 33.07 -3.72 9.03
N PRO A 19 32.43 -2.79 9.75
CA PRO A 19 31.21 -3.11 10.50
C PRO A 19 30.05 -3.35 9.54
N GLN A 20 29.64 -4.61 9.39
CA GLN A 20 28.41 -4.96 8.69
C GLN A 20 27.19 -4.42 9.46
N PRO A 21 26.22 -3.77 8.79
CA PRO A 21 25.00 -3.33 9.45
C PRO A 21 24.23 -4.56 9.93
N ARG A 22 24.13 -4.71 11.26
CA ARG A 22 23.30 -5.74 11.88
C ARG A 22 21.85 -5.47 11.48
N LYS A 23 21.31 -6.23 10.54
CA LYS A 23 19.87 -6.24 10.26
C LYS A 23 19.17 -6.64 11.55
N LYS A 24 18.51 -5.66 12.16
CA LYS A 24 17.73 -5.84 13.38
C LYS A 24 16.49 -6.66 13.01
N ASN A 25 16.61 -7.98 13.10
CA ASN A 25 15.50 -8.94 12.92
C ASN A 25 14.53 -8.84 14.10
N ARG A 26 13.90 -7.67 14.29
CA ARG A 26 12.75 -7.55 15.18
C ARG A 26 11.52 -7.95 14.38
N PRO A 27 10.67 -8.85 14.89
CA PRO A 27 9.37 -9.10 14.29
C PRO A 27 8.64 -7.75 14.12
N THR A 28 8.20 -7.46 12.89
CA THR A 28 7.33 -6.32 12.65
C THR A 28 6.02 -6.61 13.36
N GLU A 29 5.68 -5.81 14.36
CA GLU A 29 4.39 -5.86 15.04
C GLU A 29 3.28 -5.70 13.98
N LEU A 30 2.30 -6.59 13.96
CA LEU A 30 1.18 -6.51 13.02
C LEU A 30 0.09 -5.62 13.62
N ALA A 31 -0.41 -4.69 12.82
CA ALA A 31 -1.51 -3.83 13.27
C ALA A 31 -2.85 -4.56 13.13
N HIS A 32 -3.67 -4.53 14.17
CA HIS A 32 -5.11 -4.74 14.04
C HIS A 32 -5.78 -3.46 13.57
N TYR A 33 -6.74 -3.57 12.66
CA TYR A 33 -7.41 -2.42 12.05
C TYR A 33 -8.88 -2.69 11.77
N GLN A 34 -9.65 -1.62 11.66
CA GLN A 34 -11.05 -1.60 11.25
C GLN A 34 -11.21 -0.69 10.04
N THR A 35 -12.13 -1.04 9.13
CA THR A 35 -12.30 -0.36 7.85
C THR A 35 -13.76 0.04 7.61
N GLY A 36 -13.95 1.28 7.16
CA GLY A 36 -15.23 1.78 6.65
C GLY A 36 -15.06 2.23 5.21
N VAL A 37 -15.77 1.59 4.28
CA VAL A 37 -15.62 1.85 2.83
C VAL A 37 -16.99 2.06 2.21
N TYR A 38 -17.18 3.18 1.51
CA TYR A 38 -18.43 3.51 0.84
C TYR A 38 -18.26 4.54 -0.28
N LEU A 39 -19.19 4.53 -1.22
CA LEU A 39 -19.29 5.56 -2.26
C LEU A 39 -20.05 6.78 -1.71
N ALA A 40 -19.59 7.97 -2.09
CA ALA A 40 -20.18 9.26 -1.73
C ALA A 40 -20.35 10.13 -2.98
N ALA A 41 -21.01 11.28 -2.83
CA ALA A 41 -21.19 12.27 -3.90
C ALA A 41 -21.72 11.64 -5.21
N GLN A 42 -22.85 10.91 -5.09
CA GLN A 42 -23.50 10.23 -6.22
C GLN A 42 -22.59 9.23 -6.95
N GLY A 43 -21.61 8.65 -6.27
CA GLY A 43 -20.71 7.64 -6.84
C GLY A 43 -19.40 8.21 -7.41
N THR A 44 -19.17 9.53 -7.35
CA THR A 44 -17.94 10.17 -7.84
C THR A 44 -16.77 10.08 -6.86
N LYS A 45 -17.03 9.76 -5.59
CA LYS A 45 -16.00 9.67 -4.56
C LYS A 45 -16.04 8.34 -3.84
N LEU A 46 -14.88 7.68 -3.72
CA LEU A 46 -14.70 6.53 -2.85
C LEU A 46 -14.10 6.99 -1.52
N ARG A 47 -14.83 6.75 -0.43
CA ARG A 47 -14.38 7.04 0.95
C ARG A 47 -13.82 5.76 1.56
N VAL A 48 -12.61 5.87 2.12
CA VAL A 48 -11.93 4.79 2.84
C VAL A 48 -11.46 5.35 4.17
N ASN A 49 -12.06 4.85 5.25
CA ASN A 49 -11.71 5.19 6.61
C ASN A 49 -11.06 3.99 7.26
N ILE A 50 -9.92 4.20 7.90
CA ILE A 50 -9.19 3.17 8.63
C ILE A 50 -8.89 3.71 10.00
N ASP A 51 -9.20 2.90 11.02
CA ASP A 51 -8.71 3.10 12.38
C ASP A 51 -7.85 1.86 12.71
N LYS A 52 -6.60 2.05 13.09
CA LYS A 52 -5.65 0.99 13.42
C LYS A 52 -5.04 1.19 14.80
N GLN A 53 -4.64 0.10 15.44
CA GLN A 53 -3.85 0.17 16.66
C GLN A 53 -2.44 0.74 16.36
N LEU A 54 -1.79 1.31 17.38
CA LEU A 54 -0.41 1.78 17.28
C LEU A 54 0.52 0.58 17.04
N GLY A 55 1.60 0.80 16.29
CA GLY A 55 2.44 -0.28 15.79
C GLY A 55 1.92 -0.81 14.45
N GLY A 56 2.74 -1.58 13.76
CA GLY A 56 2.46 -2.18 12.45
C GLY A 56 2.05 -1.22 11.32
N SER A 57 2.38 -1.60 10.09
CA SER A 57 1.95 -0.83 8.92
C SER A 57 0.67 -1.41 8.34
N VAL A 58 -0.17 -0.56 7.75
CA VAL A 58 -1.34 -0.98 6.97
C VAL A 58 -1.25 -0.38 5.57
N SER A 59 -1.15 -1.21 4.54
CA SER A 59 -1.16 -0.79 3.14
C SER A 59 -2.58 -0.73 2.59
N ILE A 60 -2.87 0.30 1.80
CA ILE A 60 -4.12 0.53 1.09
C ILE A 60 -3.81 0.70 -0.39
N GLN A 61 -4.34 -0.18 -1.24
CA GLN A 61 -4.21 -0.08 -2.68
C GLN A 61 -5.56 -0.14 -3.39
N PHE A 62 -5.76 0.74 -4.36
CA PHE A 62 -6.91 0.69 -5.26
C PHE A 62 -6.42 0.35 -6.67
N VAL A 63 -6.88 -0.77 -7.21
CA VAL A 63 -6.38 -1.33 -8.47
C VAL A 63 -7.51 -1.73 -9.40
N ASP A 64 -7.27 -1.71 -10.71
CA ASP A 64 -8.17 -2.33 -11.67
C ASP A 64 -7.93 -3.86 -11.79
N LYS A 65 -8.74 -4.51 -12.63
CA LYS A 65 -8.61 -5.94 -12.95
C LYS A 65 -7.29 -6.34 -13.61
N ARG A 66 -6.55 -5.39 -14.20
CA ARG A 66 -5.24 -5.61 -14.84
C ARG A 66 -4.09 -5.42 -13.84
N GLY A 67 -4.39 -4.99 -12.62
CA GLY A 67 -3.40 -4.66 -11.60
C GLY A 67 -2.83 -3.26 -11.72
N ASN A 68 -3.39 -2.38 -12.55
CA ASN A 68 -2.98 -0.98 -12.60
C ASN A 68 -3.36 -0.31 -11.28
N VAL A 69 -2.41 0.38 -10.66
CA VAL A 69 -2.60 1.04 -9.36
C VAL A 69 -3.05 2.48 -9.57
N TYR A 70 -4.22 2.80 -9.02
CA TYR A 70 -4.83 4.13 -9.06
C TYR A 70 -4.67 4.87 -7.73
N PHE A 71 -4.43 4.14 -6.64
CA PHE A 71 -4.10 4.69 -5.34
C PHE A 71 -3.21 3.71 -4.58
N ASP A 72 -2.17 4.23 -3.92
CA ASP A 72 -1.33 3.50 -2.99
C ASP A 72 -1.00 4.40 -1.80
N LYS A 73 -1.28 3.90 -0.60
CA LYS A 73 -0.88 4.54 0.64
C LYS A 73 -0.55 3.49 1.67
N THR A 74 0.53 3.71 2.41
CA THR A 74 0.81 2.97 3.64
C THR A 74 0.57 3.87 4.84
N LEU A 75 -0.14 3.36 5.84
CA LEU A 75 -0.16 3.90 7.19
C LEU A 75 1.05 3.37 7.94
N GLU A 76 1.88 4.27 8.43
CA GLU A 76 3.09 3.94 9.18
C GLU A 76 2.77 3.48 10.61
N PRO A 77 3.70 2.80 11.31
CA PRO A 77 3.47 2.30 12.67
C PRO A 77 3.03 3.37 13.67
N SER A 78 3.47 4.62 13.49
CA SER A 78 3.11 5.75 14.34
C SER A 78 1.72 6.34 14.07
N GLU A 79 1.14 6.05 12.90
CA GLU A 79 -0.18 6.53 12.54
C GLU A 79 -1.25 5.59 13.11
N THR A 80 -2.41 6.11 13.48
CA THR A 80 -3.51 5.29 14.03
C THR A 80 -4.80 5.42 13.22
N MET A 81 -4.86 6.34 12.25
CA MET A 81 -6.05 6.52 11.43
C MET A 81 -5.73 7.09 10.04
N ALA A 82 -6.59 6.80 9.08
CA ALA A 82 -6.65 7.48 7.79
C ALA A 82 -8.11 7.75 7.39
N ARG A 83 -8.36 8.93 6.83
CA ARG A 83 -9.65 9.31 6.23
C ARG A 83 -9.41 9.76 4.79
N ILE A 84 -9.60 8.83 3.86
CA ILE A 84 -9.23 8.99 2.45
C ILE A 84 -10.49 9.28 1.63
N SER A 85 -10.37 10.22 0.70
CA SER A 85 -11.40 10.53 -0.30
C SER A 85 -10.75 10.49 -1.68
N MET A 86 -10.95 9.40 -2.41
CA MET A 86 -10.50 9.29 -3.78
C MET A 86 -11.57 9.86 -4.71
N ASP A 87 -11.17 10.75 -5.61
CA ASP A 87 -11.99 11.10 -6.77
C ASP A 87 -11.85 9.98 -7.80
N ILE A 88 -12.99 9.44 -8.23
CA ILE A 88 -13.06 8.33 -9.18
C ILE A 88 -13.86 8.70 -10.43
N THR A 89 -14.14 9.99 -10.63
CA THR A 89 -14.98 10.50 -11.72
C THR A 89 -14.42 10.16 -13.09
N ASP A 90 -13.09 10.24 -13.25
CA ASP A 90 -12.41 10.01 -14.53
C ASP A 90 -12.03 8.53 -14.76
N LEU A 91 -12.46 7.63 -13.88
CA LEU A 91 -12.24 6.21 -14.04
C LEU A 91 -13.28 5.61 -14.98
N ALA A 92 -12.83 4.71 -15.86
CA ALA A 92 -13.71 3.99 -16.75
C ALA A 92 -14.67 3.08 -15.97
N ASP A 93 -15.85 2.84 -16.54
CA ASP A 93 -16.80 1.87 -16.02
C ASP A 93 -16.14 0.49 -15.88
N GLY A 94 -16.35 -0.15 -14.72
CA GLY A 94 -15.78 -1.47 -14.46
C GLY A 94 -15.67 -1.81 -12.98
N TYR A 95 -15.02 -2.95 -12.74
CA TYR A 95 -14.73 -3.45 -11.39
C TYR A 95 -13.29 -3.14 -11.00
N TYR A 96 -13.17 -2.58 -9.80
CA TYR A 96 -11.91 -2.25 -9.16
C TYR A 96 -11.81 -2.99 -7.83
N SER A 97 -10.59 -3.21 -7.36
CA SER A 97 -10.32 -3.85 -6.07
C SER A 97 -9.66 -2.86 -5.13
N LEU A 98 -10.27 -2.63 -3.98
CA LEU A 98 -9.63 -2.00 -2.84
C LEU A 98 -9.01 -3.10 -1.97
N LYS A 99 -7.69 -3.11 -1.85
CA LYS A 99 -6.91 -4.06 -1.06
C LYS A 99 -6.38 -3.34 0.17
N ILE A 100 -6.65 -3.89 1.35
CA ILE A 100 -6.17 -3.37 2.64
C ILE A 100 -5.44 -4.50 3.34
N SER A 101 -4.20 -4.29 3.80
CA SER A 101 -3.39 -5.36 4.38
C SER A 101 -2.48 -4.85 5.49
N ASN A 102 -2.29 -5.66 6.54
CA ASN A 102 -1.27 -5.43 7.58
C ASN A 102 0.02 -6.23 7.32
N GLY A 103 0.16 -6.86 6.16
CA GLY A 103 1.30 -7.70 5.79
C GLY A 103 1.11 -9.19 6.09
N LEU A 104 0.13 -9.58 6.92
CA LEU A 104 -0.26 -10.97 7.14
C LEU A 104 -1.65 -11.26 6.57
N GLU A 105 -2.62 -10.41 6.92
CA GLU A 105 -4.01 -10.51 6.50
C GLU A 105 -4.29 -9.45 5.43
N MET A 106 -5.12 -9.81 4.44
CA MET A 106 -5.57 -8.90 3.39
C MET A 106 -7.09 -8.96 3.23
N GLU A 107 -7.72 -7.80 3.35
CA GLU A 107 -9.10 -7.57 2.97
C GLU A 107 -9.16 -7.08 1.52
N VAL A 108 -10.02 -7.68 0.69
CA VAL A 108 -10.25 -7.23 -0.70
C VAL A 108 -11.73 -6.90 -0.88
N ARG A 109 -12.03 -5.65 -1.24
CA ARG A 109 -13.38 -5.19 -1.57
C ARG A 109 -13.50 -4.85 -3.04
N THR A 110 -14.51 -5.42 -3.71
CA THR A 110 -14.83 -5.06 -5.09
C THR A 110 -15.67 -3.79 -5.12
N ILE A 111 -15.22 -2.80 -5.89
CA ILE A 111 -15.92 -1.54 -6.13
C ILE A 111 -16.38 -1.51 -7.59
N SER A 112 -17.68 -1.34 -7.81
CA SER A 112 -18.25 -1.19 -9.15
C SER A 112 -18.41 0.29 -9.48
N ILE A 113 -17.78 0.74 -10.56
CA ILE A 113 -17.92 2.09 -11.11
C ILE A 113 -18.78 1.99 -12.36
N THR A 114 -19.86 2.76 -12.40
CA THR A 114 -20.81 2.76 -13.52
C THR A 114 -21.31 4.18 -13.76
N THR A 115 -21.25 4.64 -15.00
CA THR A 115 -21.82 5.91 -15.42
C THR A 115 -23.32 5.75 -15.76
N PRO A 116 -24.21 6.59 -15.19
CA PRO A 116 -25.60 6.61 -15.59
C PRO A 116 -25.74 7.01 -17.06
N ARG A 117 -26.42 6.18 -17.86
CA ARG A 117 -26.72 6.54 -19.25
C ARG A 117 -27.94 7.47 -19.29
N PRO A 118 -27.92 8.56 -20.07
CA PRO A 118 -29.10 9.42 -20.23
C PRO A 118 -30.26 8.62 -20.81
N THR A 119 -31.41 8.63 -20.15
CA THR A 119 -32.66 8.09 -20.71
C THR A 119 -33.33 9.16 -21.57
N THR A 120 -33.44 8.89 -22.88
CA THR A 120 -34.18 9.76 -23.80
C THR A 120 -35.67 9.60 -23.54
N VAL A 121 -36.34 10.64 -23.02
CA VAL A 121 -37.79 10.64 -22.84
C VAL A 121 -38.45 10.89 -24.19
N SER A 122 -39.02 9.84 -24.80
CA SER A 122 -39.85 9.98 -26.00
C SER A 122 -41.28 10.37 -25.62
N ARG A 123 -41.80 11.46 -26.18
CA ARG A 123 -43.21 11.85 -26.07
C ARG A 123 -43.85 11.76 -27.45
N SER A 124 -44.89 10.95 -27.58
CA SER A 124 -45.74 10.91 -28.77
C SER A 124 -46.93 11.85 -28.60
N ILE A 125 -47.12 12.79 -29.52
CA ILE A 125 -48.36 13.57 -29.63
C ILE A 125 -49.23 12.88 -30.67
N THR A 126 -50.45 12.50 -30.29
CA THR A 126 -51.49 12.08 -31.25
C THR A 126 -52.30 13.31 -31.63
N VAL A 127 -52.40 13.60 -32.91
CA VAL A 127 -53.32 14.62 -33.44
C VAL A 127 -54.57 13.88 -33.90
N LEU A 128 -55.73 14.31 -33.39
CA LEU A 128 -57.06 13.81 -33.77
C LEU A 128 -57.60 14.58 -34.98
#